data_AF-A0A7C7LAH2-F1
#
_entry.id   AF-A0A7C7LAH2-F1
#
_cell.length_a   1.000
_cell.length_b   1.000
_cell.length_c   1.000
_cell.angle_alpha   90.00
_cell.angle_beta   90.00
_cell.angle_gamma   90.00
#
_symmetry.space_group_name_H-M   'P 1'
#
loop_
_entity.id
_entity.type
_entity.pdbx_description
1 polymer ?
#
loop_
_entity_poly.entity_id
_entity_poly.type
_entity_poly.pdbx_seq_one_letter_code
_entity_poly.pdbx_strand_id
1 'polypeptide(L)'
;MSGTSADEIRKHVKVYVMVFVALMVLTLATVGVSYLELAIPLAILVALVVATIKGSLVARYFMHLVGEKKAVYWSLMLTAVFFCVLMFLPLFAMLDHTGQ
;
A
#
# COMPACT_ATOMS: atom_id res chain seq x y z
N MET A 1 -5.32 -38.31 -13.18
CA MET A 1 -5.32 -36.87 -13.52
C MET A 1 -5.41 -36.08 -12.20
N SER A 2 -4.31 -36.06 -11.44
CA SER A 2 -4.30 -35.66 -10.02
C SER A 2 -3.11 -34.73 -9.66
N GLY A 3 -2.31 -34.33 -10.65
CA GLY A 3 -1.10 -33.52 -10.43
C GLY A 3 -1.30 -32.00 -10.48
N THR A 4 -2.34 -31.49 -11.14
CA THR A 4 -2.43 -30.06 -11.47
C THR A 4 -2.88 -29.16 -10.31
N SER A 5 -3.59 -29.69 -9.30
CA SER A 5 -4.17 -28.87 -8.22
C SER A 5 -3.17 -28.51 -7.11
N ALA A 6 -2.14 -29.33 -6.86
CA ALA A 6 -1.17 -29.08 -5.80
C ALA A 6 -0.14 -28.00 -6.19
N ASP A 7 0.25 -27.96 -7.47
CA ASP A 7 1.25 -27.01 -7.99
C ASP A 7 0.73 -25.56 -8.03
N GLU A 8 -0.55 -25.37 -8.34
CA GLU A 8 -1.20 -24.05 -8.35
C GLU A 8 -1.23 -23.45 -6.92
N ILE A 9 -1.65 -24.23 -5.93
CA ILE A 9 -1.72 -23.79 -4.52
C ILE A 9 -0.32 -23.38 -4.02
N ARG A 10 0.71 -24.15 -4.37
CA ARG A 10 2.09 -23.90 -3.93
C ARG A 10 2.66 -22.60 -4.49
N LYS A 11 2.27 -22.21 -5.72
CA LYS A 11 2.64 -20.91 -6.31
C LYS A 11 2.00 -19.75 -5.55
N HIS A 12 0.70 -19.81 -5.24
CA HIS A 12 0.01 -18.76 -4.49
C HIS A 12 0.63 -18.54 -3.10
N VAL A 13 0.93 -19.63 -2.39
CA VAL A 13 1.56 -19.57 -1.07
C VAL A 13 2.97 -18.97 -1.14
N LYS A 14 3.78 -19.38 -2.14
CA LYS A 14 5.17 -18.88 -2.28
C LYS A 14 5.20 -17.37 -2.54
N VAL A 15 4.28 -16.86 -3.35
CA VAL A 15 4.13 -15.42 -3.63
C VAL A 15 3.75 -14.66 -2.35
N TYR A 16 2.80 -15.18 -1.58
CA TYR A 16 2.36 -14.57 -0.33
C TYR A 16 3.48 -14.48 0.71
N VAL A 17 4.26 -15.55 0.85
CA VAL A 17 5.43 -15.61 1.75
C VAL A 17 6.53 -14.64 1.29
N MET A 18 6.80 -14.53 -0.01
CA MET A 18 7.78 -13.58 -0.53
C MET A 18 7.42 -12.13 -0.19
N VAL A 19 6.13 -11.81 -0.24
CA VAL A 19 5.66 -10.44 0.02
C VAL A 19 5.62 -10.15 1.51
N PHE A 20 5.26 -11.14 2.33
CA PHE A 20 5.37 -11.03 3.79
C PHE A 20 6.81 -10.71 4.21
N VAL A 21 7.79 -11.40 3.62
CA VAL A 21 9.22 -11.10 3.85
C VAL A 21 9.58 -9.69 3.34
N ALA A 22 9.12 -9.29 2.15
CA ALA A 22 9.38 -7.94 1.64
C ALA A 22 8.79 -6.83 2.55
N LEU A 23 7.59 -7.04 3.09
CA LEU A 23 6.95 -6.12 4.04
C LEU A 23 7.69 -6.06 5.38
N MET A 24 8.19 -7.19 5.85
CA MET A 24 8.99 -7.27 7.07
C MET A 24 10.31 -6.51 6.89
N VAL A 25 11.01 -6.72 5.76
CA VAL A 25 12.24 -5.99 5.41
C VAL A 25 11.97 -4.48 5.29
N LEU A 26 10.92 -4.07 4.58
CA LEU A 26 10.55 -2.65 4.51
C LEU A 26 10.22 -2.05 5.88
N THR A 27 9.72 -2.86 6.82
CA THR A 27 9.42 -2.42 8.18
C THR A 27 10.67 -2.21 9.01
N LEU A 28 11.59 -3.17 8.96
CA LEU A 28 12.90 -3.04 9.58
C LEU A 28 13.68 -1.87 8.98
N ALA A 29 13.59 -1.65 7.67
CA ALA A 29 14.21 -0.51 6.99
C ALA A 29 13.65 0.83 7.51
N THR A 30 12.32 0.97 7.68
CA THR A 30 11.75 2.20 8.27
C THR A 30 12.17 2.45 9.70
N VAL A 31 12.22 1.39 10.50
CA VAL A 31 12.62 1.51 11.90
C VAL A 31 14.11 1.88 11.97
N GLY A 32 14.96 1.26 11.14
CA GLY A 32 16.38 1.60 11.02
C GLY A 32 16.63 3.03 10.56
N VAL A 33 15.87 3.52 9.57
CA VAL A 33 15.92 4.93 9.16
C VAL A 33 15.48 5.86 10.29
N SER A 34 14.49 5.47 11.10
CA SER A 34 14.04 6.26 12.24
C SER A 34 15.07 6.35 13.38
N TYR A 35 16.07 5.47 13.42
CA TYR A 35 17.20 5.55 14.38
C TYR A 35 18.35 6.43 13.89
N LEU A 36 18.42 6.73 12.59
CA LEU A 36 19.32 7.75 12.06
C LEU A 36 18.65 9.11 12.31
N GLU A 37 19.26 9.97 13.12
CA GLU A 37 18.80 11.36 13.33
C GLU A 37 18.88 12.14 12.01
N LEU A 38 17.86 11.96 11.17
CA LEU A 38 17.70 12.64 9.90
C LEU A 38 16.85 13.89 10.13
N ALA A 39 17.22 14.98 9.43
CA ALA A 39 16.48 16.23 9.47
C ALA A 39 14.97 15.98 9.23
N ILE A 40 14.12 16.64 10.04
CA ILE A 40 12.65 16.53 10.05
C ILE A 40 12.01 16.43 8.64
N PRO A 41 12.36 17.27 7.64
CA PRO A 41 11.74 17.17 6.30
C PRO A 41 12.10 15.88 5.56
N LEU A 42 13.32 15.37 5.76
CA LEU A 42 13.81 14.15 5.11
C LEU A 42 13.16 12.91 5.75
N ALA A 43 12.95 12.94 7.08
CA ALA A 43 12.21 11.90 7.79
C ALA A 43 10.75 11.77 7.29
N ILE A 44 10.05 12.90 7.08
CA ILE A 44 8.67 12.90 6.56
C ILE A 44 8.61 12.32 5.14
N LEU A 45 9.53 12.74 4.27
CA LEU A 45 9.58 12.24 2.88
C LEU A 45 9.83 10.73 2.84
N VAL A 46 10.78 10.22 3.64
CA VAL A 46 11.05 8.78 3.70
C VAL A 46 9.87 8.01 4.32
N ALA A 47 9.22 8.57 5.35
CA ALA A 47 8.03 7.96 5.95
C ALA A 47 6.88 7.82 4.94
N LEU A 48 6.60 8.87 4.14
CA LEU A 48 5.57 8.84 3.09
C LEU A 48 5.90 7.83 1.98
N VAL A 49 7.15 7.81 1.52
CA VAL A 49 7.60 6.85 0.49
C VAL A 49 7.42 5.42 0.99
N VAL A 50 7.89 5.12 2.21
CA VAL A 50 7.78 3.74 2.72
C VAL A 50 6.33 3.38 3.02
N ALA A 51 5.52 4.30 3.55
CA ALA A 51 4.09 4.08 3.74
C ALA A 51 3.40 3.73 2.41
N THR A 52 3.73 4.44 1.33
CA THR A 52 3.18 4.20 0.00
C THR A 52 3.60 2.83 -0.55
N ILE A 53 4.86 2.44 -0.39
CA ILE A 53 5.36 1.14 -0.88
C ILE A 53 4.77 -0.01 -0.06
N LYS A 54 4.73 0.09 1.28
CA LYS A 54 4.10 -0.92 2.14
C LYS A 54 2.61 -1.05 1.83
N GLY A 55 1.89 0.06 1.74
CA GLY A 55 0.47 0.08 1.41
C GLY A 55 0.18 -0.54 0.04
N SER A 56 1.02 -0.26 -0.96
CA SER A 56 0.90 -0.84 -2.30
C SER A 56 1.16 -2.35 -2.29
N LEU A 57 2.17 -2.84 -1.56
CA LEU A 57 2.43 -4.28 -1.41
C LEU A 57 1.28 -4.99 -0.69
N VAL A 58 0.76 -4.42 0.40
CA VAL A 58 -0.39 -4.98 1.14
C VAL A 58 -1.63 -5.03 0.25
N ALA A 59 -1.95 -3.95 -0.45
CA ALA A 59 -3.12 -3.88 -1.35
C ALA A 59 -3.03 -4.88 -2.51
N ARG A 60 -1.83 -5.09 -3.07
CA ARG A 60 -1.66 -5.94 -4.25
C ARG A 60 -1.55 -7.42 -3.92
N TYR A 61 -1.01 -7.78 -2.76
CA TYR A 61 -0.72 -9.17 -2.41
C TYR A 61 -1.55 -9.73 -1.26
N PHE A 62 -1.85 -8.95 -0.21
CA PHE A 62 -2.65 -9.45 0.91
C PHE A 62 -4.15 -9.56 0.56
N MET A 63 -4.65 -8.68 -0.31
CA MET A 63 -6.06 -8.66 -0.73
C MET A 63 -6.43 -9.65 -1.86
N HIS A 64 -5.65 -10.71 -2.09
CA HIS A 64 -6.03 -11.81 -2.99
C HIS A 64 -6.32 -11.40 -4.46
N LEU A 65 -5.55 -10.46 -5.02
CA LEU A 65 -5.74 -10.00 -6.41
C LEU A 65 -5.09 -10.91 -7.47
N VAL A 66 -4.24 -11.85 -7.05
CA VAL A 66 -3.59 -12.84 -7.91
C VAL A 66 -4.51 -14.03 -8.23
N GLY A 67 -5.62 -14.18 -7.50
CA GLY A 67 -6.55 -15.31 -7.63
C GLY A 67 -7.73 -15.06 -8.56
N GLU A 68 -8.61 -14.11 -8.25
CA GLU A 68 -9.80 -13.83 -9.07
C GLU A 68 -10.51 -12.56 -8.57
N LYS A 69 -11.26 -11.88 -9.46
CA LYS A 69 -12.24 -10.79 -9.23
C LYS A 69 -11.73 -9.34 -9.34
N LYS A 70 -11.75 -8.88 -10.60
CA LYS A 70 -11.71 -7.47 -11.08
C LYS A 70 -12.58 -6.48 -10.26
N ALA A 71 -13.63 -6.95 -9.58
CA ALA A 71 -14.55 -6.15 -8.78
C ALA A 71 -13.88 -5.48 -7.56
N VAL A 72 -12.92 -6.14 -6.91
CA VAL A 72 -12.24 -5.58 -5.73
C VAL A 72 -11.30 -4.43 -6.10
N TYR A 73 -10.63 -4.53 -7.26
CA TYR A 73 -9.82 -3.42 -7.78
C TYR A 73 -10.68 -2.19 -8.07
N TRP A 74 -11.89 -2.41 -8.61
CA TRP A 74 -12.83 -1.35 -8.93
C TRP A 74 -13.37 -0.67 -7.66
N SER A 75 -13.72 -1.44 -6.61
CA SER A 75 -14.17 -0.86 -5.34
C SER A 75 -13.04 -0.11 -4.63
N LEU A 76 -11.82 -0.64 -4.63
CA LEU A 76 -10.64 0.03 -4.07
C LEU A 76 -10.36 1.36 -4.78
N MET A 77 -10.38 1.34 -6.11
CA MET A 77 -10.19 2.55 -6.92
C MET A 77 -11.30 3.57 -6.64
N LEU A 78 -12.55 3.13 -6.56
CA LEU A 78 -13.67 4.01 -6.22
C LEU A 78 -13.49 4.64 -4.82
N THR A 79 -13.16 3.84 -3.80
CA THR A 79 -12.90 4.37 -2.45
C THR A 79 -11.70 5.30 -2.40
N ALA A 80 -10.63 5.03 -3.15
CA ALA A 80 -9.46 5.89 -3.20
C ALA A 80 -9.78 7.24 -3.87
N VAL A 81 -10.53 7.22 -4.98
CA VAL A 81 -11.01 8.45 -5.63
C VAL A 81 -11.91 9.23 -4.69
N PHE A 82 -12.88 8.58 -4.03
CA PHE A 82 -13.79 9.23 -3.10
C PHE A 82 -13.04 9.82 -1.89
N PHE A 83 -12.07 9.09 -1.36
CA PHE A 83 -11.19 9.57 -0.28
C PHE A 83 -10.41 10.81 -0.69
N CYS A 84 -9.78 10.80 -1.87
CA CYS A 84 -9.09 11.97 -2.40
C CYS A 84 -10.05 13.15 -2.56
N VAL A 85 -11.23 12.95 -3.16
CA VAL A 85 -12.23 14.01 -3.30
C VAL A 85 -12.63 14.58 -1.94
N LEU A 86 -12.97 13.73 -0.97
CA LEU A 86 -13.36 14.17 0.38
C LEU A 86 -12.21 14.82 1.17
N MET A 87 -10.96 14.51 0.87
CA MET A 87 -9.80 15.13 1.52
C MET A 87 -9.40 16.45 0.87
N PHE A 88 -9.43 16.53 -0.47
CA PHE A 88 -9.05 17.73 -1.22
C PHE A 88 -10.16 18.79 -1.27
N LEU A 89 -11.43 18.40 -1.35
CA LEU A 89 -12.57 19.33 -1.41
C LEU A 89 -12.61 20.32 -0.22
N PRO A 90 -12.51 19.88 1.05
CA PRO A 90 -12.46 20.81 2.18
C PRO A 90 -11.16 21.59 2.24
N LEU A 91 -10.03 21.01 1.79
CA LEU A 91 -8.76 21.71 1.72
C LEU A 91 -8.82 22.88 0.73
N PHE A 92 -9.36 22.66 -0.47
CA PHE A 92 -9.61 23.71 -1.46
C PHE A 92 -10.65 24.71 -0.97
N ALA A 93 -11.73 24.26 -0.33
CA ALA A 93 -12.75 25.16 0.23
C ALA A 93 -12.17 26.05 1.36
N MET A 94 -11.27 25.55 2.19
CA MET A 94 -10.58 26.37 3.19
C MET A 94 -9.58 27.35 2.55
N LEU A 95 -8.83 26.92 1.53
CA LEU A 95 -7.95 27.80 0.76
C LEU A 95 -8.72 28.96 0.11
N ASP A 96 -9.91 28.69 -0.42
CA ASP A 96 -10.80 29.70 -1.00
C ASP A 96 -11.33 30.66 0.08
N HIS A 97 -11.71 30.15 1.25
CA HIS A 97 -12.18 30.98 2.37
C HIS A 97 -11.07 31.86 2.99
N THR A 98 -9.82 31.39 2.97
CA THR A 98 -8.66 32.15 3.52
C THR A 98 -8.07 33.12 2.49
N GLY A 99 -8.56 33.07 1.24
CA GLY A 99 -8.16 33.96 0.14
C GLY A 99 -8.97 35.26 0.03
N GLN A 100 -9.93 35.50 0.94
CA GLN A 100 -10.60 36.80 1.14
C GLN A 100 -10.09 37.47 2.41
#